data_AF-A0A519E0B6-F1
#
_entry.id   AF-A0A519E0B6-F1
#
_cell.length_a   1.000
_cell.length_b   1.000
_cell.length_c   1.000
_cell.angle_alpha   90.00
_cell.angle_beta   90.00
_cell.angle_gamma   90.00
#
_symmetry.space_group_name_H-M   'P 1'
#
loop_
_entity.id
_entity.type
_entity.pdbx_description
1 polymer ?
#
loop_
_entity_poly.entity_id
_entity_poly.type
_entity_poly.pdbx_seq_one_letter_code
_entity_poly.pdbx_strand_id
1 'polypeptide(L)'
;MSLATLSPNSSAQYSPGAPSAEQVLENLPHPVLVADADAIVIYSNLAGQIVFGAVVGCDVHSLFPGSTLRLTGNPSAILTSLNGENFEAAFAPLGEGRFLIDLRPSSEAPVAEMPETLDELTGLKKRNALLSPSLLL
;
A
#
# COMPACT_ATOMS: atom_id res chain seq x y z
N MET A 1 32.40 -13.04 39.21
CA MET A 1 31.16 -13.71 39.67
C MET A 1 30.17 -12.60 39.96
N SER A 2 29.08 -12.37 39.22
CA SER A 2 28.32 -13.23 38.32
C SER A 2 27.65 -12.38 37.22
N LEU A 3 27.62 -12.92 36.00
CA LEU A 3 26.83 -12.40 34.89
C LEU A 3 25.36 -12.74 35.15
N ALA A 4 24.49 -11.73 35.20
CA ALA A 4 23.05 -11.93 35.15
C ALA A 4 22.66 -12.24 33.70
N THR A 5 22.45 -13.51 33.41
CA THR A 5 21.88 -14.01 32.15
C THR A 5 20.41 -13.60 32.08
N LEU A 6 20.09 -12.58 31.28
CA LEU A 6 18.73 -12.30 30.87
C LEU A 6 18.36 -13.31 29.79
N SER A 7 17.62 -14.36 30.17
CA SER A 7 17.00 -15.28 29.22
C SER A 7 15.87 -14.55 28.48
N PRO A 8 15.80 -14.58 27.13
CA PRO A 8 14.63 -14.11 26.41
C PRO A 8 13.58 -15.22 26.46
N ASN A 9 12.69 -15.19 27.45
CA ASN A 9 11.49 -16.01 27.43
C ASN A 9 10.34 -15.15 26.89
N SER A 10 10.22 -15.10 25.56
CA SER A 10 9.05 -14.50 24.90
C SER A 10 8.31 -15.59 24.13
N SER A 11 7.88 -16.62 24.84
CA SER A 11 6.74 -17.42 24.38
C SER A 11 5.53 -16.48 24.40
N ALA A 12 5.11 -16.00 23.24
CA ALA A 12 3.87 -15.25 23.08
C ALA A 12 2.75 -16.05 23.76
N GLN A 13 2.23 -15.51 24.87
CA GLN A 13 1.06 -16.08 25.53
C GLN A 13 -0.13 -15.86 24.59
N TYR A 14 -0.47 -16.89 23.82
CA TYR A 14 -1.75 -16.95 23.11
C TYR A 14 -2.87 -17.00 24.16
N SER A 15 -3.62 -15.91 24.30
CA SER A 15 -4.86 -15.92 25.08
C SER A 15 -5.88 -16.83 24.38
N PRO A 16 -6.44 -17.85 25.06
CA PRO A 16 -7.50 -18.67 24.50
C PRO A 16 -8.66 -17.78 24.05
N GLY A 17 -8.93 -17.74 22.74
CA GLY A 17 -10.01 -16.97 22.14
C GLY A 17 -9.60 -15.70 21.38
N ALA A 18 -8.33 -15.28 21.43
CA ALA A 18 -7.85 -14.24 20.51
C ALA A 18 -7.61 -14.83 19.10
N PRO A 19 -7.99 -14.12 18.02
CA PRO A 19 -7.69 -14.58 16.67
C PRO A 19 -6.18 -14.62 16.43
N SER A 20 -5.71 -15.56 15.62
CA SER A 20 -4.32 -15.57 15.16
C SER A 20 -4.05 -14.35 14.26
N ALA A 21 -2.78 -13.98 14.09
CA ALA A 21 -2.42 -12.87 13.19
C ALA A 21 -2.93 -13.12 11.77
N GLU A 22 -2.80 -14.35 11.28
CA GLU A 22 -3.29 -14.76 9.97
C GLU A 22 -4.81 -14.62 9.87
N GLN A 23 -5.55 -15.01 10.91
CA GLN A 23 -7.01 -14.80 10.95
C GLN A 23 -7.38 -13.32 10.90
N VAL A 24 -6.63 -12.45 11.58
CA VAL A 24 -6.84 -11.00 11.51
C VAL A 24 -6.57 -10.48 10.10
N LEU A 25 -5.42 -10.82 9.52
CA LEU A 25 -5.02 -10.36 8.19
C LEU A 25 -5.96 -10.84 7.08
N GLU A 26 -6.48 -12.07 7.19
CA GLU A 26 -7.40 -12.66 6.21
C GLU A 26 -8.74 -11.91 6.17
N ASN A 27 -9.17 -11.35 7.30
CA ASN A 27 -10.45 -10.64 7.41
C ASN A 27 -10.36 -9.13 7.12
N LEU A 28 -9.18 -8.62 6.75
CA LEU A 28 -9.04 -7.21 6.35
C LEU A 28 -9.72 -6.97 4.99
N PRO A 29 -10.49 -5.87 4.85
CA PRO A 29 -11.24 -5.59 3.62
C PRO A 29 -10.39 -5.04 2.47
N HIS A 30 -9.15 -4.65 2.77
CA HIS A 30 -8.18 -4.15 1.80
C HIS A 30 -7.09 -5.20 1.54
N PRO A 31 -6.45 -5.18 0.35
CA PRO A 31 -5.36 -6.08 0.04
C PRO A 31 -4.19 -5.99 1.01
N VAL A 32 -3.74 -7.14 1.50
CA VAL A 32 -2.52 -7.25 2.31
C VAL A 32 -1.68 -8.40 1.79
N LEU A 33 -0.40 -8.12 1.55
CA LEU A 33 0.61 -9.08 1.11
C LEU A 33 1.71 -9.21 2.17
N VAL A 34 2.33 -10.37 2.25
CA VAL A 34 3.65 -10.52 2.88
C VAL A 34 4.60 -11.05 1.83
N ALA A 35 5.78 -10.45 1.72
CA ALA A 35 6.83 -10.90 0.84
C ALA A 35 8.12 -11.19 1.61
N ASP A 36 8.96 -12.06 1.06
CA ASP A 36 10.30 -12.34 1.55
C ASP A 36 11.35 -11.35 1.02
N ALA A 37 12.62 -11.60 1.34
CA ALA A 37 13.73 -10.72 0.97
C ALA A 37 13.94 -10.57 -0.54
N ASP A 38 13.46 -11.53 -1.33
CA ASP A 38 13.55 -11.53 -2.80
C ASP A 38 12.29 -10.94 -3.45
N ALA A 39 11.43 -10.29 -2.65
CA ALA A 39 10.15 -9.74 -3.05
C ALA A 39 9.18 -10.81 -3.62
N ILE A 40 9.30 -12.06 -3.15
CA ILE A 40 8.37 -13.12 -3.48
C ILE A 40 7.24 -13.14 -2.46
N VAL A 41 5.99 -13.15 -2.93
CA VAL A 41 4.80 -13.22 -2.08
C VAL A 41 4.78 -14.56 -1.34
N ILE A 42 4.80 -14.51 -0.01
CA ILE A 42 4.67 -15.67 0.88
C ILE A 42 3.30 -15.75 1.56
N TYR A 43 2.51 -14.67 1.50
CA TYR A 43 1.11 -14.62 1.95
C TYR A 43 0.35 -13.54 1.18
N SER A 44 -0.91 -13.81 0.85
CA SER A 44 -1.88 -12.81 0.38
C SER A 44 -3.24 -13.12 0.97
N ASN A 45 -3.90 -12.12 1.55
CA ASN A 45 -5.30 -12.28 1.93
C ASN A 45 -6.21 -12.38 0.70
N LEU A 46 -7.49 -12.73 0.92
CA LEU A 46 -8.48 -12.83 -0.14
C LEU A 46 -8.61 -11.55 -0.97
N ALA A 47 -8.56 -10.37 -0.34
CA ALA A 47 -8.64 -9.09 -1.06
C ALA A 47 -7.46 -8.91 -2.04
N GLY A 48 -6.23 -9.24 -1.64
CA GLY A 48 -5.08 -9.18 -2.53
C GLY A 48 -5.12 -10.20 -3.67
N GLN A 49 -5.65 -11.38 -3.41
CA GLN A 49 -5.88 -12.40 -4.45
C GLN A 49 -6.90 -11.90 -5.49
N ILE A 50 -7.99 -11.26 -5.05
CA ILE A 50 -9.04 -10.75 -5.94
C ILE A 50 -8.56 -9.53 -6.74
N VAL A 51 -7.96 -8.54 -6.07
CA VAL A 51 -7.62 -7.25 -6.69
C VAL A 51 -6.40 -7.39 -7.61
N PHE A 52 -5.38 -8.14 -7.19
CA PHE A 52 -4.09 -8.21 -7.90
C PHE A 52 -3.81 -9.57 -8.53
N GLY A 53 -4.61 -10.60 -8.27
CA GLY A 53 -4.21 -11.97 -8.60
C GLY A 53 -2.98 -12.42 -7.81
N ALA A 54 -2.74 -11.82 -6.64
CA ALA A 54 -1.54 -12.08 -5.83
C ALA A 54 -1.61 -13.48 -5.22
N VAL A 55 -0.82 -14.40 -5.77
CA VAL A 55 -0.70 -15.78 -5.29
C VAL A 55 0.66 -16.02 -4.65
N VAL A 56 0.72 -16.92 -3.68
CA VAL A 56 1.99 -17.32 -3.07
C VAL A 56 2.96 -17.82 -4.16
N GLY A 57 4.19 -17.31 -4.13
CA GLY A 57 5.25 -17.59 -5.09
C GLY A 57 5.35 -16.59 -6.25
N CYS A 58 4.43 -15.62 -6.39
CA CYS A 58 4.59 -14.58 -7.40
C CYS A 58 5.55 -13.47 -6.94
N ASP A 59 6.22 -12.85 -7.90
CA ASP A 59 7.09 -11.69 -7.68
C ASP A 59 6.22 -10.43 -7.50
N VAL A 60 6.43 -9.67 -6.43
CA VAL A 60 5.72 -8.40 -6.18
C VAL A 60 5.94 -7.40 -7.32
N HIS A 61 7.09 -7.40 -7.99
CA HIS A 61 7.36 -6.53 -9.14
C HIS A 61 6.48 -6.86 -10.36
N SER A 62 5.97 -8.09 -10.46
CA SER A 62 5.02 -8.47 -11.50
C SER A 62 3.62 -7.89 -11.25
N LEU A 63 3.26 -7.67 -9.99
CA LEU A 63 1.98 -7.07 -9.59
C LEU A 63 2.01 -5.54 -9.75
N PHE A 64 3.18 -4.93 -9.56
CA PHE A 64 3.40 -3.48 -9.59
C PHE A 64 4.56 -3.09 -10.53
N PRO A 65 4.41 -3.28 -11.85
CA PRO A 65 5.49 -3.04 -12.81
C PRO A 65 5.93 -1.57 -12.81
N GLY A 66 7.24 -1.34 -12.89
CA GLY A 66 7.81 0.02 -12.89
C GLY A 66 7.90 0.68 -11.51
N SER A 67 7.29 0.09 -10.48
CA SER A 67 7.43 0.56 -9.11
C SER A 67 8.80 0.14 -8.57
N THR A 68 9.65 1.12 -8.24
CA THR A 68 10.91 0.82 -7.57
C THR A 68 10.65 0.62 -6.08
N LEU A 69 10.34 -0.61 -5.68
CA LEU A 69 10.20 -1.02 -4.27
C LEU A 69 11.58 -0.98 -3.60
N ARG A 70 12.07 0.22 -3.29
CA ARG A 70 13.19 0.38 -2.38
C ARG A 70 12.63 0.33 -0.98
N LEU A 71 12.73 -0.81 -0.32
CA LEU A 71 12.44 -1.01 1.11
C LEU A 71 13.45 -0.26 2.02
N THR A 72 14.07 0.80 1.51
CA THR A 72 15.08 1.61 2.18
C THR A 72 14.39 2.69 2.99
N GLY A 73 13.81 2.30 4.14
CA GLY A 73 13.45 3.20 5.22
C GLY A 73 12.20 4.07 5.05
N ASN A 74 11.58 4.11 3.87
CA ASN A 74 10.31 4.80 3.69
C ASN A 74 9.15 3.88 4.10
N PRO A 75 8.30 4.26 5.06
CA PRO A 75 7.21 3.43 5.55
C PRO A 75 6.05 3.34 4.56
N SER A 76 6.04 4.14 3.49
CA SER A 76 5.00 4.13 2.47
C SER A 76 5.51 4.55 1.08
N ALA A 77 4.77 4.16 0.05
CA ALA A 77 4.97 4.57 -1.35
C ALA A 77 3.65 4.50 -2.12
N ILE A 78 3.60 5.14 -3.29
CA ILE A 78 2.54 4.87 -4.28
C ILE A 78 3.01 3.72 -5.17
N LEU A 79 2.20 2.68 -5.29
CA LEU A 79 2.41 1.59 -6.24
C LEU A 79 1.34 1.65 -7.33
N THR A 80 1.77 1.51 -8.57
CA THR A 80 0.86 1.37 -9.71
C THR A 80 0.76 -0.10 -10.06
N SER A 81 -0.45 -0.63 -10.03
CA SER A 81 -0.73 -2.03 -10.36
C SER A 81 -0.60 -2.31 -11.86
N LEU A 82 -0.57 -3.59 -12.23
CA LEU A 82 -0.50 -4.02 -13.63
C LEU A 82 -1.62 -3.44 -14.51
N ASN A 83 -2.80 -3.18 -13.95
CA ASN A 83 -3.94 -2.54 -14.63
C ASN A 83 -3.93 -1.01 -14.57
N GLY A 84 -2.87 -0.39 -14.02
CA GLY A 84 -2.69 1.06 -14.02
C GLY A 84 -3.38 1.80 -12.88
N GLU A 85 -3.88 1.09 -11.86
CA GLU A 85 -4.50 1.71 -10.69
C GLU A 85 -3.45 2.05 -9.63
N ASN A 86 -3.62 3.19 -8.95
CA ASN A 86 -2.67 3.64 -7.94
C ASN A 86 -3.13 3.26 -6.53
N PHE A 87 -2.21 2.73 -5.74
CA PHE A 87 -2.42 2.34 -4.36
C PHE A 87 -1.40 3.01 -3.45
N GLU A 88 -1.86 3.53 -2.32
CA GLU A 88 -1.03 3.85 -1.18
C GLU A 88 -0.61 2.55 -0.51
N ALA A 89 0.68 2.24 -0.61
CA ALA A 89 1.29 1.09 0.03
C ALA A 89 1.97 1.53 1.34
N ALA A 90 1.69 0.82 2.44
CA ALA A 90 2.42 0.94 3.69
C ALA A 90 3.22 -0.34 3.96
N PHE A 91 4.50 -0.18 4.33
CA PHE A 91 5.44 -1.28 4.53
C PHE A 91 5.77 -1.45 6.00
N ALA A 92 5.65 -2.68 6.50
CA ALA A 92 6.04 -3.03 7.87
C ALA A 92 7.02 -4.22 7.87
N PRO A 93 8.27 -4.06 8.36
CA PRO A 93 9.21 -5.16 8.44
C PRO A 93 8.77 -6.18 9.49
N LEU A 94 8.84 -7.47 9.16
CA LEU A 94 8.51 -8.59 10.06
C LEU A 94 9.76 -9.32 10.58
N GLY A 95 10.95 -8.93 10.13
CA GLY A 95 12.22 -9.59 10.44
C GLY A 95 12.59 -10.67 9.40
N GLU A 96 13.87 -11.06 9.40
CA GLU A 96 14.42 -12.05 8.45
C GLU A 96 14.24 -11.64 6.98
N GLY A 97 14.27 -10.33 6.70
CA GLY A 97 14.07 -9.79 5.35
C GLY A 97 12.62 -9.82 4.85
N ARG A 98 11.66 -10.29 5.65
CA ARG A 98 10.23 -10.28 5.31
C ARG A 98 9.59 -8.95 5.65
N PHE A 99 8.57 -8.59 4.88
CA PHE A 99 7.81 -7.38 5.08
C PHE A 99 6.35 -7.57 4.69
N LEU A 100 5.46 -6.90 5.43
CA LEU A 100 4.05 -6.76 5.12
C LEU A 100 3.84 -5.52 4.25
N ILE A 101 2.92 -5.64 3.29
CA ILE A 101 2.48 -4.57 2.41
C ILE A 101 0.96 -4.42 2.60
N ASP A 102 0.53 -3.32 3.22
CA ASP A 102 -0.88 -2.90 3.29
C ASP A 102 -1.15 -1.95 2.11
N LEU A 103 -2.17 -2.25 1.30
CA LEU A 103 -2.47 -1.55 0.06
C LEU A 103 -3.86 -0.94 0.11
N ARG A 104 -3.94 0.38 -0.02
CA ARG A 104 -5.21 1.12 -0.05
C ARG A 104 -5.36 1.86 -1.37
N PRO A 105 -6.56 1.89 -1.98
CA PRO A 105 -6.79 2.71 -3.16
C PRO A 105 -6.35 4.15 -2.87
N SER A 106 -5.54 4.74 -3.76
CA SER A 106 -5.14 6.13 -3.60
C SER A 106 -6.37 7.02 -3.77
N SER A 107 -6.57 7.97 -2.85
CA SER A 107 -7.68 8.92 -2.92
C SER A 107 -7.46 10.03 -3.96
N GLU A 108 -6.34 10.01 -4.69
CA GLU A 108 -6.18 10.89 -5.84
C GLU A 108 -7.22 10.50 -6.89
N ALA A 109 -8.32 11.26 -6.91
CA ALA A 109 -9.21 11.30 -8.06
C ALA A 109 -8.31 11.44 -9.29
N PRO A 110 -8.55 10.67 -10.38
CA PRO A 110 -7.83 10.92 -11.60
C PRO A 110 -7.98 12.40 -11.86
N VAL A 111 -6.85 13.12 -11.87
CA VAL A 111 -6.81 14.44 -12.46
C VAL A 111 -7.15 14.10 -13.90
N ALA A 112 -8.43 14.12 -14.23
CA ALA A 112 -8.87 14.20 -15.59
C ALA A 112 -8.06 15.39 -16.07
N GLU A 113 -7.09 15.12 -16.95
CA GLU A 113 -6.59 16.16 -17.82
C GLU A 113 -7.86 16.69 -18.47
N MET A 114 -8.42 17.74 -17.87
CA MET A 114 -9.50 18.47 -18.49
C MET A 114 -8.87 18.86 -19.81
N PRO A 115 -9.36 18.36 -20.96
CA PRO A 115 -8.82 18.82 -22.21
C PRO A 115 -8.92 20.33 -22.14
N GLU A 116 -7.78 21.04 -22.22
CA GLU A 116 -7.78 22.48 -22.31
C GLU A 116 -8.71 22.78 -23.48
N THR A 117 -9.94 23.21 -23.19
CA THR A 117 -10.92 23.54 -24.21
C THR A 117 -10.48 24.88 -24.74
N LEU A 118 -9.50 24.82 -25.65
CA LEU A 118 -9.11 25.91 -26.49
C LEU A 118 -10.37 26.33 -27.25
N ASP A 119 -10.83 27.56 -27.00
CA ASP A 119 -11.95 28.11 -27.72
C ASP A 119 -11.51 28.37 -29.17
N GLU A 120 -11.85 27.45 -30.07
CA GLU A 120 -11.39 27.44 -31.47
C GLU A 120 -11.85 28.66 -32.28
N LEU A 121 -12.76 29.48 -31.74
CA LEU A 121 -13.20 30.72 -32.37
C LEU A 121 -12.39 31.96 -31.98
N THR A 122 -11.62 31.93 -30.88
CA THR A 122 -10.91 33.13 -30.38
C THR A 122 -9.44 32.92 -30.04
N GLY A 123 -8.95 31.67 -29.92
CA GLY A 123 -7.55 31.37 -29.65
C GLY A 123 -7.03 31.85 -28.28
N LEU A 124 -7.92 32.24 -27.35
CA LEU A 124 -7.56 32.75 -26.03
C LEU A 124 -7.83 31.70 -24.93
N LYS A 125 -6.84 31.54 -24.05
CA LYS A 125 -6.94 30.66 -22.87
C LYS A 125 -7.97 31.20 -21.88
N LYS A 126 -9.01 30.41 -21.55
CA LYS A 126 -9.98 30.74 -20.49
C LYS A 126 -9.28 30.69 -19.14
N ARG A 127 -9.07 31.85 -18.49
CA ARG A 127 -8.75 31.89 -17.06
C ARG A 127 -10.06 31.76 -16.28
N ASN A 128 -10.26 30.63 -15.61
CA ASN A 128 -11.35 30.47 -14.64
C ASN A 128 -11.09 31.41 -13.46
N ALA A 129 -11.77 32.56 -13.44
CA ALA A 129 -11.86 33.42 -12.28
C ALA A 129 -12.85 32.82 -11.29
N LEU A 130 -12.37 31.97 -10.38
CA LEU A 130 -13.15 31.57 -9.21
C LEU A 130 -13.09 32.71 -8.19
N LEU A 131 -14.17 33.50 -8.17
CA LEU A 131 -14.52 34.41 -7.08
C LEU A 131 -14.71 33.58 -5.81
N SER A 132 -13.81 33.73 -4.84
CA SER A 132 -14.04 33.30 -3.46
C SER A 132 -15.09 34.23 -2.82
N PRO A 133 -16.23 33.72 -2.31
CA PRO A 133 -17.10 34.53 -1.48
C PRO A 133 -16.45 34.78 -0.12
N SER A 134 -16.27 36.05 0.22
CA SER A 134 -15.79 36.54 1.50
C SER A 134 -16.63 35.99 2.66
N LEU A 135 -15.97 35.35 3.63
CA LEU A 135 -16.53 35.11 4.96
C LEU A 135 -16.70 36.49 5.65
N LEU A 136 -17.93 36.86 5.97
CA LEU A 136 -18.24 37.95 6.90
C LEU A 136 -18.09 37.42 8.33
N LEU A 137 -17.35 38.20 9.14
CA LEU A 137 -17.20 38.22 10.62
C LEU A 137 -17.88 37.11 11.44
#